data_AF-A0A1F5NJQ5-F1
#
_entry.id   AF-A0A1F5NJQ5-F1
#
_cell.length_a   1.000
_cell.length_b   1.000
_cell.length_c   1.000
_cell.angle_alpha   90.00
_cell.angle_beta   90.00
_cell.angle_gamma   90.00
#
_symmetry.space_group_name_H-M   'P 1'
#
loop_
_entity.id
_entity.type
_entity.pdbx_description
1 polymer ?
#
loop_
_entity_poly.entity_id
_entity_poly.type
_entity_poly.pdbx_seq_one_letter_code
_entity_poly.pdbx_strand_id
1 'polypeptide(L)'
;MKIKNQKGFTIIELLVVISVIGLLASVVMVSLNAARDKAKLAKAKKDILTLSTAMLAYKGDVGELPSRGDLCSYCLDAQGKFNGSWTLVIDALTTNDGANWQGPYLGGRIDLDPWGSYYGYDDNDCKGAGQNAESYLASAGPDKLGQTADDYYVIILPAC
;
A
#
# COMPACT_ATOMS: atom_id res chain seq x y z
N MET A 1 16.34 67.72 -1.68
CA MET A 1 15.76 66.36 -1.59
C MET A 1 16.34 65.69 -0.35
N LYS A 2 15.56 65.57 0.74
CA LYS A 2 16.06 64.97 2.01
C LYS A 2 16.17 63.46 1.85
N ILE A 3 17.38 62.92 1.84
CA ILE A 3 17.62 61.47 1.88
C ILE A 3 17.22 60.99 3.28
N LYS A 4 16.16 60.19 3.39
CA LYS A 4 15.78 59.53 4.64
C LYS A 4 16.84 58.49 4.97
N ASN A 5 17.45 58.57 6.17
CA ASN A 5 18.30 57.51 6.70
C ASN A 5 17.51 56.19 6.73
N GLN A 6 17.83 55.26 5.83
CA GLN A 6 17.34 53.91 5.91
C GLN A 6 18.16 53.17 6.96
N LYS A 7 17.50 52.71 8.04
CA LYS A 7 18.13 51.84 9.03
C LYS A 7 18.39 50.49 8.36
N GLY A 8 19.66 50.08 8.29
CA GLY A 8 20.05 48.76 7.79
C GLY A 8 19.75 47.67 8.81
N PHE A 9 19.46 46.46 8.34
CA PHE A 9 19.35 45.26 9.17
C PHE A 9 20.72 44.92 9.78
N THR A 10 20.74 44.54 11.05
CA THR A 10 21.94 44.05 11.72
C THR A 10 22.12 42.55 11.48
N ILE A 11 23.37 42.09 11.44
CA ILE A 11 23.69 40.65 11.29
C ILE A 11 23.09 39.84 12.45
N ILE A 12 23.04 40.40 13.66
CA ILE A 12 22.49 39.71 14.83
C ILE A 12 20.97 39.51 14.71
N GLU A 13 20.22 40.45 14.12
CA GLU A 13 18.79 40.27 13.87
C GLU A 13 18.53 39.11 12.90
N LEU A 14 19.31 39.01 11.82
CA LEU A 14 19.18 37.91 10.88
C LEU A 14 19.59 36.57 11.51
N LEU A 15 20.64 36.57 12.33
CA LEU A 15 21.15 35.37 13.01
C LEU A 15 20.13 34.79 14.00
N VAL A 16 19.47 35.64 14.80
CA VAL A 16 18.44 35.19 15.74
C VAL A 16 17.21 34.64 14.99
N VAL A 17 16.84 35.23 13.85
CA VAL A 17 15.69 34.75 13.08
C VAL A 17 15.95 33.36 12.51
N ILE A 18 17.10 33.14 11.87
CA ILE A 18 17.42 31.82 11.31
C ILE A 18 17.62 30.75 12.41
N SER A 19 18.08 31.14 13.59
CA SER A 19 18.23 30.21 14.72
C SER A 19 16.87 29.76 15.27
N VAL A 20 15.92 30.69 15.41
CA VAL A 20 14.54 30.37 15.83
C VAL A 20 13.82 29.53 14.77
N ILE A 21 13.96 29.87 13.48
CA ILE A 21 13.40 29.06 12.39
C ILE A 21 13.98 27.65 12.40
N GLY A 22 15.30 27.51 12.58
CA GLY A 22 15.96 26.20 12.67
C GLY A 22 15.44 25.36 13.83
N LEU A 23 15.26 25.97 15.00
CA LEU A 23 14.68 25.30 16.17
C LEU A 23 13.25 24.82 15.89
N LEU A 24 12.38 25.71 15.40
CA LEU A 24 10.98 25.36 15.10
C LEU A 24 10.88 24.29 14.00
N ALA A 25 11.70 24.38 12.95
CA ALA A 25 11.71 23.41 11.86
C ALA A 25 12.06 21.99 12.34
N SER A 26 13.00 21.85 13.28
CA SER A 26 13.40 20.55 13.83
C SER A 26 12.26 19.82 14.56
N VAL A 27 11.47 20.55 15.35
CA VAL A 27 10.33 19.99 16.10
C VAL A 27 9.21 19.55 15.15
N VAL A 28 8.93 20.37 14.14
CA VAL A 28 7.92 20.05 13.12
C VAL A 28 8.28 18.78 12.35
N MET A 29 9.55 18.59 12.01
CA MET A 29 10.00 17.42 11.24
C MET A 29 9.69 16.08 11.93
N VAL A 30 9.93 15.98 13.24
CA VAL A 30 9.64 14.76 14.02
C VAL A 30 8.14 14.47 14.03
N SER A 31 7.32 15.50 14.25
CA SER A 31 5.85 15.36 14.27
C SER A 31 5.28 14.92 12.91
N LEU A 32 5.87 15.39 11.81
CA LEU A 32 5.44 15.06 10.46
C LEU A 32 5.72 13.60 10.10
N ASN A 33 6.86 13.05 10.55
CA ASN A 33 7.20 11.65 10.27
C ASN A 33 6.19 10.68 10.90
N ALA A 34 5.84 10.89 12.19
CA ALA A 34 4.83 10.08 12.86
C ALA A 34 3.44 10.18 12.19
N ALA A 35 3.06 11.38 11.73
CA ALA A 35 1.80 11.58 11.01
C ALA A 35 1.79 10.86 9.65
N ARG A 36 2.92 10.88 8.93
CA ARG A 36 3.09 10.16 7.65
C ARG A 36 2.98 8.65 7.83
N ASP A 37 3.60 8.09 8.86
CA ASP A 37 3.55 6.64 9.10
C ASP A 37 2.13 6.18 9.45
N LYS A 38 1.41 6.96 10.26
CA LYS A 38 -0.02 6.71 10.53
C LYS A 38 -0.87 6.79 9.26
N ALA A 39 -0.60 7.76 8.38
CA ALA A 39 -1.31 7.89 7.12
C ALA A 39 -1.03 6.73 6.17
N LYS A 40 0.22 6.23 6.11
CA LYS A 40 0.58 5.03 5.35
C LYS A 40 -0.17 3.80 5.84
N LEU A 41 -0.17 3.54 7.15
CA LEU A 41 -0.92 2.42 7.72
C LEU A 41 -2.42 2.51 7.41
N ALA A 42 -3.02 3.69 7.56
CA ALA A 42 -4.43 3.90 7.22
C ALA A 42 -4.72 3.66 5.73
N LYS A 43 -3.82 4.09 4.84
CA LYS A 43 -3.92 3.85 3.41
C LYS A 43 -3.81 2.36 3.08
N ALA A 44 -2.83 1.65 3.63
CA ALA A 44 -2.64 0.22 3.39
C ALA A 44 -3.90 -0.59 3.78
N LYS A 45 -4.48 -0.30 4.95
CA LYS A 45 -5.73 -0.93 5.41
C LYS A 45 -6.90 -0.64 4.46
N LYS A 46 -7.06 0.62 4.03
CA LYS A 46 -8.11 1.02 3.08
C LYS A 46 -7.95 0.33 1.74
N ASP A 47 -6.73 0.29 1.22
CA ASP A 47 -6.41 -0.32 -0.07
C ASP A 47 -6.74 -1.82 -0.02
N ILE A 48 -6.36 -2.52 1.05
CA ILE A 48 -6.67 -3.95 1.24
C ILE A 48 -8.17 -4.23 1.31
N LEU A 49 -8.96 -3.41 2.02
CA LEU A 49 -10.41 -3.55 2.05
C LEU A 49 -11.05 -3.31 0.67
N THR A 50 -10.54 -2.33 -0.05
CA THR A 50 -11.00 -2.01 -1.41
C THR A 50 -10.71 -3.16 -2.37
N LEU A 51 -9.49 -3.70 -2.32
CA LEU A 51 -9.05 -4.85 -3.10
C LEU A 51 -9.86 -6.10 -2.77
N SER A 52 -10.03 -6.43 -1.48
CA SER A 52 -10.83 -7.57 -1.03
C SER A 52 -12.27 -7.50 -1.55
N THR A 53 -12.90 -6.32 -1.48
CA THR A 53 -14.25 -6.13 -2.01
C THR A 53 -14.31 -6.32 -3.53
N ALA A 54 -13.32 -5.79 -4.26
CA ALA A 54 -13.23 -5.93 -5.71
C ALA A 54 -13.00 -7.39 -6.14
N MET A 55 -12.16 -8.12 -5.40
CA MET A 55 -11.89 -9.56 -5.62
C MET A 55 -13.14 -10.41 -5.40
N LEU A 56 -13.93 -10.11 -4.35
CA LEU A 56 -15.19 -10.81 -4.12
C LEU A 56 -16.23 -10.52 -5.20
N ALA A 57 -16.29 -9.28 -5.70
CA ALA A 57 -17.15 -8.93 -6.84
C ALA A 57 -16.72 -9.68 -8.11
N TYR A 58 -15.41 -9.67 -8.41
CA TYR A 58 -14.83 -10.44 -9.51
C TYR A 58 -15.21 -11.93 -9.44
N LYS A 59 -15.08 -12.54 -8.26
CA LYS A 59 -15.48 -13.94 -8.05
C LYS A 59 -16.97 -14.16 -8.26
N GLY A 60 -17.82 -13.21 -7.88
CA GLY A 60 -19.26 -13.30 -8.12
C GLY A 60 -19.61 -13.46 -9.60
N ASP A 61 -18.84 -12.82 -10.47
CA ASP A 61 -19.07 -12.81 -11.92
C ASP A 61 -18.33 -13.93 -12.66
N VAL A 62 -17.04 -14.12 -12.34
CA VAL A 62 -16.17 -15.10 -13.03
C VAL A 62 -16.25 -16.49 -12.40
N GLY A 63 -16.67 -16.58 -11.13
CA GLY A 63 -16.81 -17.83 -10.37
C GLY A 63 -15.59 -18.18 -9.51
N GLU A 64 -14.43 -17.62 -9.82
CA GLU A 64 -13.18 -17.80 -9.08
C GLU A 64 -12.53 -16.46 -8.75
N LEU A 65 -11.68 -16.45 -7.72
CA LEU A 65 -10.87 -15.26 -7.47
C LEU A 65 -9.85 -15.02 -8.61
N PRO A 66 -9.36 -13.78 -8.80
CA PRO A 66 -8.38 -13.49 -9.84
C PRO A 66 -7.13 -14.36 -9.67
N SER A 67 -6.73 -15.10 -10.71
CA SER A 67 -5.56 -15.95 -10.61
C SER A 67 -4.27 -15.14 -10.55
N ARG A 68 -3.33 -15.55 -9.69
CA ARG A 68 -1.97 -15.00 -9.66
C ARG A 68 -1.01 -15.73 -10.62
N GLY A 69 -1.45 -16.83 -11.25
CA GLY A 69 -0.63 -17.64 -12.16
C GLY A 69 0.48 -18.47 -11.51
N ASP A 70 0.61 -18.41 -10.17
CA ASP A 70 1.65 -19.10 -9.38
C ASP A 70 1.02 -19.97 -8.27
N LEU A 71 1.59 -21.14 -8.00
CA LEU A 71 1.14 -22.08 -6.95
C LEU A 71 1.68 -21.68 -5.57
N CYS A 72 1.33 -20.53 -4.99
CA CYS A 72 1.79 -20.24 -3.63
C CYS A 72 1.10 -19.11 -2.86
N SER A 73 1.07 -19.26 -1.52
CA SER A 73 0.32 -18.41 -0.60
C SER A 73 0.80 -16.98 -0.40
N TYR A 74 2.05 -16.65 -0.70
CA TYR A 74 2.58 -15.30 -0.48
C TYR A 74 3.90 -15.18 -1.22
N CYS A 75 3.89 -15.28 -2.54
CA CYS A 75 5.09 -15.59 -3.32
C CYS A 75 6.19 -14.55 -3.16
N LEU A 76 7.15 -14.94 -2.32
CA LEU A 76 8.34 -14.18 -2.00
C LEU A 76 9.39 -14.41 -3.08
N ASP A 77 10.11 -13.36 -3.46
CA ASP A 77 11.37 -13.50 -4.17
C ASP A 77 12.44 -14.11 -3.24
N ALA A 78 13.64 -14.35 -3.78
CA ALA A 78 14.77 -14.88 -3.01
C ALA A 78 15.21 -13.95 -1.86
N GLN A 79 14.69 -12.72 -1.79
CA GLN A 79 14.94 -11.73 -0.75
C GLN A 79 13.80 -11.62 0.27
N GLY A 80 12.74 -12.43 0.14
CA GLY A 80 11.61 -12.40 1.06
C GLY A 80 10.56 -11.34 0.75
N LYS A 81 10.52 -10.76 -0.46
CA LYS A 81 9.55 -9.73 -0.85
C LYS A 81 8.46 -10.26 -1.74
N PHE A 82 7.25 -9.74 -1.63
CA PHE A 82 6.18 -10.08 -2.56
C PHE A 82 6.58 -9.78 -4.02
N ASN A 83 6.44 -10.80 -4.88
CA ASN A 83 6.87 -10.75 -6.27
C ASN A 83 5.91 -9.95 -7.18
N GLY A 84 6.34 -9.72 -8.43
CA GLY A 84 5.59 -8.94 -9.43
C GLY A 84 4.32 -9.60 -9.98
N SER A 85 4.02 -10.86 -9.63
CA SER A 85 2.82 -11.56 -10.10
C SER A 85 1.51 -10.89 -9.64
N TRP A 86 1.58 -9.98 -8.66
CA TRP A 86 0.46 -9.09 -8.28
C TRP A 86 -0.10 -8.28 -9.45
N THR A 87 0.71 -7.97 -10.45
CA THR A 87 0.26 -7.23 -11.65
C THR A 87 -0.85 -7.96 -12.40
N LEU A 88 -0.79 -9.29 -12.49
CA LEU A 88 -1.82 -10.12 -13.13
C LEU A 88 -3.17 -10.00 -12.40
N VAL A 89 -3.11 -9.99 -11.06
CA VAL A 89 -4.29 -9.83 -10.20
C VAL A 89 -4.96 -8.47 -10.44
N ILE A 90 -4.17 -7.38 -10.45
CA ILE A 90 -4.71 -6.05 -10.71
C ILE A 90 -5.22 -5.92 -12.15
N ASP A 91 -4.55 -6.54 -13.11
CA ASP A 91 -4.99 -6.56 -14.50
C ASP A 91 -6.36 -7.23 -14.62
N ALA A 92 -6.58 -8.39 -13.99
CA ALA A 92 -7.89 -9.05 -13.97
C ALA A 92 -8.99 -8.20 -13.31
N LEU A 93 -8.64 -7.40 -12.29
CA LEU A 93 -9.59 -6.50 -11.61
C LEU A 93 -9.91 -5.21 -12.39
N THR A 94 -9.02 -4.78 -13.29
CA THR A 94 -9.12 -3.47 -13.97
C THR A 94 -9.34 -3.56 -15.47
N THR A 95 -8.94 -4.68 -16.08
CA THR A 95 -8.97 -4.92 -17.53
C THR A 95 -9.81 -6.17 -17.79
N ASN A 96 -10.46 -6.22 -18.95
CA ASN A 96 -11.30 -7.36 -19.32
C ASN A 96 -10.48 -8.66 -19.31
N ASP A 97 -10.84 -9.58 -18.39
CA ASP A 97 -10.16 -10.85 -18.16
C ASP A 97 -10.82 -12.05 -18.86
N GLY A 98 -11.78 -11.80 -19.77
CA GLY A 98 -12.40 -12.83 -20.59
C GLY A 98 -13.83 -13.18 -20.18
N ALA A 99 -14.15 -14.47 -20.13
CA ALA A 99 -15.53 -14.95 -20.04
C ALA A 99 -16.18 -14.56 -18.70
N ASN A 100 -17.40 -14.02 -18.77
CA ASN A 100 -18.21 -13.57 -17.64
C ASN A 100 -17.69 -12.34 -16.88
N TRP A 101 -16.60 -11.72 -17.32
CA TRP A 101 -16.12 -10.47 -16.73
C TRP A 101 -17.14 -9.33 -16.95
N GLN A 102 -17.54 -8.64 -15.87
CA GLN A 102 -18.49 -7.51 -15.91
C GLN A 102 -17.91 -6.21 -15.33
N GLY A 103 -16.59 -6.19 -15.11
CA GLY A 103 -15.88 -5.07 -14.49
C GLY A 103 -15.88 -3.76 -15.32
N PRO A 104 -15.02 -2.80 -14.97
CA PRO A 104 -13.90 -2.92 -14.02
C PRO A 104 -14.36 -2.93 -12.56
N TYR A 105 -13.71 -3.76 -11.74
CA TYR A 105 -14.04 -3.90 -10.31
C TYR A 105 -13.29 -2.88 -9.43
N LEU A 106 -12.29 -2.20 -10.00
CA LEU A 106 -11.56 -1.11 -9.38
C LEU A 106 -11.64 0.15 -10.25
N GLY A 107 -11.87 1.30 -9.62
CA GLY A 107 -11.84 2.61 -10.29
C GLY A 107 -10.43 3.11 -10.66
N GLY A 108 -9.40 2.35 -10.32
CA GLY A 108 -8.00 2.65 -10.59
C GLY A 108 -7.09 1.55 -10.06
N ARG A 109 -5.87 1.48 -10.59
CA ARG A 109 -4.89 0.45 -10.20
C ARG A 109 -4.35 0.71 -8.79
N ILE A 110 -4.18 -0.38 -8.04
CA ILE A 110 -3.52 -0.38 -6.72
C ILE A 110 -2.36 -1.38 -6.80
N ASP A 111 -1.28 -0.95 -7.47
CA ASP A 111 -0.15 -1.84 -7.74
C ASP A 111 0.77 -1.99 -6.52
N LEU A 112 1.01 -0.91 -5.77
CA LEU A 112 1.97 -0.87 -4.68
C LEU A 112 1.32 -0.38 -3.39
N ASP A 113 1.79 -0.93 -2.28
CA ASP A 113 1.48 -0.45 -0.95
C ASP A 113 2.20 0.89 -0.65
N PRO A 114 1.89 1.55 0.48
CA PRO A 114 2.47 2.85 0.83
C PRO A 114 3.98 2.86 1.07
N TRP A 115 4.63 1.69 1.16
CA TRP A 115 6.07 1.52 1.29
C TRP A 115 6.74 1.09 -0.02
N GLY A 116 5.95 0.84 -1.07
CA GLY A 116 6.40 0.55 -2.43
C GLY A 116 6.58 -0.94 -2.70
N SER A 117 5.97 -1.81 -1.90
CA SER A 117 5.94 -3.26 -2.14
C SER A 117 4.65 -3.65 -2.86
N TYR A 118 4.70 -4.69 -3.68
CA TYR A 118 3.49 -5.33 -4.20
C TYR A 118 2.68 -5.96 -3.05
N TYR A 119 1.38 -6.16 -3.24
CA TYR A 119 0.59 -6.89 -2.26
C TYR A 119 0.83 -8.41 -2.36
N GLY A 120 0.85 -9.05 -1.20
CA GLY A 120 0.87 -10.50 -1.05
C GLY A 120 -0.55 -11.05 -1.20
N TYR A 121 -0.73 -12.13 -1.95
CA TYR A 121 -2.05 -12.68 -2.25
C TYR A 121 -1.99 -14.18 -2.47
N ASP A 122 -2.98 -14.86 -1.89
CA ASP A 122 -3.18 -16.30 -1.93
C ASP A 122 -4.59 -16.63 -2.45
N ASP A 123 -4.68 -17.27 -3.61
CA ASP A 123 -5.92 -17.69 -4.27
C ASP A 123 -6.25 -19.17 -3.99
N ASN A 124 -6.30 -19.56 -2.72
CA ASN A 124 -6.61 -20.94 -2.35
C ASN A 124 -7.98 -21.43 -2.83
N ASP A 125 -8.96 -20.52 -3.01
CA ASP A 125 -10.31 -20.68 -3.60
C ASP A 125 -10.95 -22.08 -3.56
N CYS A 126 -10.76 -22.82 -2.46
CA CYS A 126 -11.09 -24.24 -2.31
C CYS A 126 -10.50 -25.20 -3.39
N LYS A 127 -9.53 -24.77 -4.19
CA LYS A 127 -8.98 -25.54 -5.32
C LYS A 127 -7.56 -26.00 -5.01
N GLY A 128 -7.42 -27.28 -4.65
CA GLY A 128 -6.12 -27.98 -4.64
C GLY A 128 -5.17 -27.68 -3.48
N ALA A 129 -5.31 -26.55 -2.78
CA ALA A 129 -4.79 -26.39 -1.43
C ALA A 129 -5.62 -27.28 -0.49
N GLY A 130 -5.00 -27.94 0.49
CA GLY A 130 -5.69 -28.90 1.36
C GLY A 130 -6.99 -28.32 1.94
N GLN A 131 -7.97 -29.19 2.20
CA GLN A 131 -9.18 -28.82 2.97
C GLN A 131 -8.70 -28.01 4.20
N ASN A 132 -9.24 -26.80 4.40
CA ASN A 132 -8.85 -25.73 5.33
C ASN A 132 -7.97 -24.57 4.82
N ALA A 133 -7.80 -24.36 3.52
CA ALA A 133 -7.02 -23.23 3.00
C ALA A 133 -7.87 -21.97 2.79
N GLU A 134 -7.61 -20.89 3.54
CA GLU A 134 -8.29 -19.59 3.38
C GLU A 134 -7.61 -18.76 2.28
N SER A 135 -8.33 -17.85 1.63
CA SER A 135 -7.73 -16.91 0.68
C SER A 135 -7.37 -15.61 1.40
N TYR A 136 -6.15 -15.13 1.22
CA TYR A 136 -5.63 -13.98 1.98
C TYR A 136 -5.07 -12.89 1.08
N LEU A 137 -5.04 -11.67 1.60
CA LEU A 137 -4.38 -10.52 1.00
C LEU A 137 -3.60 -9.76 2.08
N ALA A 138 -2.35 -9.41 1.81
CA ALA A 138 -1.52 -8.63 2.73
C ALA A 138 -0.70 -7.52 2.07
N SER A 139 -0.33 -6.55 2.90
CA SER A 139 0.74 -5.58 2.65
C SER A 139 1.95 -5.94 3.50
N ALA A 140 3.14 -5.81 2.92
CA ALA A 140 4.43 -6.13 3.56
C ALA A 140 4.85 -5.11 4.62
N GLY A 141 4.10 -4.00 4.75
CA GLY A 141 4.43 -3.00 5.74
C GLY A 141 5.78 -2.27 5.51
N PRO A 142 6.27 -1.57 6.54
CA PRO A 142 7.51 -0.81 6.49
C PRO A 142 8.77 -1.57 6.12
N ASP A 143 8.91 -2.84 6.52
CA ASP A 143 10.14 -3.62 6.29
C ASP A 143 10.25 -4.14 4.85
N LYS A 144 9.12 -4.15 4.12
CA LYS A 144 8.95 -4.61 2.74
C LYS A 144 9.19 -6.10 2.54
N LEU A 145 9.25 -6.85 3.62
CA LEU A 145 9.40 -8.30 3.63
C LEU A 145 8.02 -8.87 3.92
N GLY A 146 7.66 -9.93 3.19
CA GLY A 146 6.44 -10.65 3.48
C GLY A 146 6.65 -11.67 4.58
N GLN A 147 5.55 -12.05 5.21
CA GLN A 147 5.46 -13.02 6.30
C GLN A 147 6.23 -12.59 7.55
N THR A 148 6.27 -11.29 7.81
CA THR A 148 6.88 -10.69 9.01
C THR A 148 5.82 -10.13 9.95
N ALA A 149 6.25 -9.58 11.08
CA ALA A 149 5.34 -9.13 12.14
C ALA A 149 4.62 -7.81 11.82
N ASP A 150 5.12 -7.02 10.87
CA ASP A 150 4.52 -5.75 10.43
C ASP A 150 3.54 -5.91 9.26
N ASP A 151 3.42 -7.12 8.73
CA ASP A 151 2.42 -7.45 7.73
C ASP A 151 1.01 -7.17 8.23
N TYR A 152 0.23 -6.50 7.39
CA TYR A 152 -1.20 -6.37 7.60
C TYR A 152 -1.93 -7.22 6.57
N TYR A 153 -2.53 -8.33 7.03
CA TYR A 153 -3.29 -9.25 6.20
C TYR A 153 -4.77 -9.30 6.58
N VAL A 154 -5.59 -9.67 5.60
CA VAL A 154 -7.02 -9.98 5.77
C VAL A 154 -7.35 -11.28 5.06
N ILE A 155 -8.31 -12.00 5.62
CA ILE A 155 -8.95 -13.15 4.97
C ILE A 155 -10.01 -12.60 4.01
N ILE A 156 -9.88 -12.90 2.72
CA ILE A 156 -10.87 -12.55 1.70
C ILE A 156 -11.97 -13.60 1.65
N LEU A 157 -11.59 -14.88 1.67
CA LEU A 157 -12.51 -16.01 1.73
C LEU A 157 -12.09 -16.96 2.85
N PRO A 158 -13.03 -17.40 3.70
CA PRO A 158 -12.73 -18.35 4.77
C PRO A 158 -12.35 -19.72 4.19
N ALA A 159 -11.78 -20.55 5.06
CA ALA A 159 -11.52 -21.95 4.77
C ALA A 159 -12.77 -22.69 4.29
N CYS A 160 -12.52 -23.60 3.36
CA CYS A 160 -13.41 -24.67 2.94
C CYS A 160 -13.05 -25.91 3.77
#